data_AF-A0A0F9JYM6-F1
#
_entry.id   AF-A0A0F9JYM6-F1
#
_cell.length_a   1.000
_cell.length_b   1.000
_cell.length_c   1.000
_cell.angle_alpha   90.00
_cell.angle_beta   90.00
_cell.angle_gamma   90.00
#
_symmetry.space_group_name_H-M   'P 1'
#
loop_
_entity.id
_entity.type
_entity.pdbx_description
1 polymer ?
#
loop_
_entity_poly.entity_id
_entity_poly.type
_entity_poly.pdbx_seq_one_letter_code
_entity_poly.pdbx_strand_id
1 'polypeptide(L)'
;MKSLFLTMIKDHMYSKRYAKSTIEAYLFWIASYIRFNNMQHPSSMGDTQVESYLNHLVNSQNVAQGTQAQALNALSFLYKEIIKSPLSLSLDFVKSERPRKLPVVLTQTEVSALFKHCVAKHYLPYGLLYGSGMRLMEVLRLRVHDIDFDYNCIRIWDGKGGKNRVVTLAVELTPQLRSQIQLVDSYLQLDLKNPLYSGAYMPHLLRKKYPNHNRQLGWQYLFSSHKLSIDPESKQLRRHHIDEKQLQRAVKKAAFDA
;
A
#
# COMPACT_ATOMS: atom_id res chain seq x y z
N MET A 1 7.82 -2.40 -26.89
CA MET A 1 6.72 -1.46 -27.21
C MET A 1 5.68 -1.53 -26.10
N LYS A 2 5.17 -0.41 -25.57
CA LYS A 2 4.10 -0.44 -24.54
C LYS A 2 2.78 -0.82 -25.22
N SER A 3 2.07 -1.83 -24.71
CA SER A 3 0.75 -2.22 -25.24
C SER A 3 -0.24 -1.07 -25.08
N LEU A 4 -0.83 -0.62 -26.19
CA LEU A 4 -1.84 0.45 -26.20
C LEU A 4 -3.08 0.03 -25.39
N PHE A 5 -3.49 -1.23 -25.51
CA PHE A 5 -4.62 -1.81 -24.78
C PHE A 5 -4.41 -1.76 -23.26
N LEU A 6 -3.24 -2.20 -22.77
CA LEU A 6 -2.94 -2.15 -21.33
C LEU A 6 -2.82 -0.70 -20.83
N THR A 7 -2.38 0.22 -21.68
CA THR A 7 -2.32 1.66 -21.35
C THR A 7 -3.73 2.24 -21.19
N MET A 8 -4.63 1.93 -22.12
CA MET A 8 -6.05 2.31 -22.02
C MET A 8 -6.71 1.80 -20.73
N ILE A 9 -6.46 0.52 -20.37
CA ILE A 9 -6.99 -0.06 -19.12
C ILE A 9 -6.44 0.68 -17.90
N LYS A 10 -5.13 0.95 -17.89
CA LYS A 10 -4.46 1.69 -16.82
C LYS A 10 -5.10 3.07 -16.62
N ASP A 11 -5.33 3.81 -17.70
CA ASP A 11 -5.92 5.15 -17.66
C ASP A 11 -7.39 5.10 -17.20
N HIS A 12 -8.16 4.10 -17.65
CA HIS A 12 -9.51 3.85 -17.14
C HIS A 12 -9.53 3.60 -15.64
N MET A 13 -8.65 2.74 -15.13
CA MET A 13 -8.57 2.47 -13.69
C MET A 13 -8.12 3.70 -12.88
N TYR A 14 -7.24 4.53 -13.42
CA TYR A 14 -6.89 5.81 -12.79
C TYR A 14 -8.09 6.75 -12.69
N SER A 15 -8.89 6.87 -13.75
CA SER A 15 -10.11 7.70 -13.76
C SER A 15 -11.12 7.26 -12.68
N LYS A 16 -11.18 5.96 -12.43
CA LYS A 16 -12.03 5.33 -11.39
C LYS A 16 -11.39 5.33 -10.00
N ARG A 17 -10.23 5.97 -9.82
CA ARG A 17 -9.49 6.11 -8.55
C ARG A 17 -9.07 4.79 -7.91
N TYR A 18 -8.76 3.77 -8.71
CA TYR A 18 -8.14 2.56 -8.19
C TYR A 18 -6.76 2.85 -7.59
N ALA A 19 -6.40 2.09 -6.54
CA ALA A 19 -5.06 2.18 -5.96
C ALA A 19 -4.00 1.69 -6.96
N LYS A 20 -2.82 2.34 -6.99
CA LYS A 20 -1.72 2.01 -7.91
C LYS A 20 -1.34 0.52 -7.86
N SER A 21 -1.28 -0.06 -6.67
CA SER A 21 -1.01 -1.49 -6.46
C SER A 21 -2.09 -2.40 -7.05
N THR A 22 -3.37 -2.01 -7.00
CA THR A 22 -4.47 -2.74 -7.65
C THR A 22 -4.35 -2.67 -9.17
N ILE A 23 -4.01 -1.49 -9.70
CA ILE A 23 -3.78 -1.30 -11.15
C ILE A 23 -2.64 -2.21 -11.62
N GLU A 24 -1.51 -2.22 -10.92
CA GLU A 24 -0.35 -3.07 -11.25
C GLU A 24 -0.71 -4.56 -11.23
N ALA A 25 -1.40 -5.01 -10.18
CA ALA A 25 -1.84 -6.40 -10.07
C ALA A 25 -2.81 -6.79 -11.19
N TYR A 26 -3.77 -5.92 -11.52
CA TYR A 26 -4.76 -6.21 -12.55
C TYR A 26 -4.12 -6.25 -13.94
N LEU A 27 -3.26 -5.29 -14.26
CA LEU A 27 -2.52 -5.28 -15.53
C LEU A 27 -1.60 -6.50 -15.67
N PHE A 28 -0.97 -6.94 -14.57
CA PHE A 28 -0.18 -8.16 -14.57
C PHE A 28 -1.03 -9.39 -14.94
N TRP A 29 -2.18 -9.58 -14.27
CA TRP A 29 -3.05 -10.73 -14.52
C TRP A 29 -3.68 -10.71 -15.92
N ILE A 30 -4.11 -9.53 -16.38
CA ILE A 30 -4.65 -9.35 -17.74
C ILE A 30 -3.58 -9.67 -18.79
N ALA A 31 -2.36 -9.17 -18.61
CA ALA A 31 -1.25 -9.47 -19.53
C ALA A 31 -0.89 -10.96 -19.52
N SER A 32 -0.89 -11.60 -18.36
CA SER A 32 -0.63 -13.04 -18.21
C SER A 32 -1.70 -13.88 -18.93
N TYR A 33 -2.98 -13.53 -18.77
CA TYR A 33 -4.10 -14.16 -19.47
C TYR A 33 -4.02 -14.03 -20.99
N ILE A 34 -3.67 -12.83 -21.50
CA ILE A 34 -3.50 -12.60 -22.94
C ILE A 34 -2.36 -13.46 -23.49
N ARG A 35 -1.23 -13.56 -22.77
CA ARG A 35 -0.11 -14.41 -23.18
C ARG A 35 -0.47 -15.89 -23.19
N PHE A 36 -1.23 -16.36 -22.20
CA PHE A 36 -1.68 -17.74 -22.13
C PHE A 36 -2.55 -18.11 -23.35
N ASN A 37 -3.37 -17.18 -23.84
CA ASN A 37 -4.19 -17.37 -25.04
C ASN A 37 -3.50 -16.89 -26.33
N ASN A 38 -2.17 -17.07 -26.43
CA ASN A 38 -1.40 -16.78 -27.65
C ASN A 38 -1.59 -15.34 -28.19
N MET A 39 -1.68 -14.36 -27.30
CA MET A 39 -1.85 -12.94 -27.64
C MET A 39 -3.19 -12.60 -28.32
N GLN A 40 -4.19 -13.47 -28.23
CA GLN A 40 -5.54 -13.17 -28.70
C GLN A 40 -6.16 -12.02 -27.90
N HIS A 41 -6.96 -11.20 -28.58
CA HIS A 41 -7.60 -10.05 -27.95
C HIS A 41 -8.77 -10.51 -27.05
N PRO A 42 -8.93 -10.00 -25.82
CA PRO A 42 -9.98 -10.45 -24.91
C PRO A 42 -11.42 -10.32 -25.42
N SER A 43 -11.67 -9.48 -26.42
CA SER A 43 -13.00 -9.37 -27.05
C SER A 43 -13.39 -10.58 -27.92
N SER A 44 -12.43 -11.39 -28.38
CA SER A 44 -12.69 -12.63 -29.11
C SER A 44 -12.65 -13.87 -28.20
N MET A 45 -12.60 -13.66 -26.89
CA MET A 45 -12.50 -14.69 -25.87
C MET A 45 -13.63 -14.50 -24.85
N GLY A 46 -13.90 -15.52 -24.05
CA GLY A 46 -14.92 -15.44 -23.00
C GLY A 46 -14.68 -16.46 -21.89
N ASP A 47 -15.79 -16.97 -21.35
CA ASP A 47 -15.82 -17.87 -20.20
C ASP A 47 -14.85 -19.05 -20.32
N THR A 48 -14.86 -19.75 -21.46
CA THR A 48 -14.01 -20.93 -21.70
C THR A 48 -12.51 -20.63 -21.59
N GLN A 49 -12.05 -19.50 -22.13
CA GLN A 49 -10.64 -19.12 -22.04
C GLN A 49 -10.28 -18.69 -20.62
N VAL A 50 -11.20 -18.02 -19.92
CA VAL A 50 -10.99 -17.64 -18.51
C VAL A 50 -10.91 -18.88 -17.62
N GLU A 51 -11.82 -19.85 -17.77
CA GLU A 51 -11.83 -21.11 -17.05
C GLU A 51 -10.53 -21.90 -17.31
N SER A 52 -10.15 -22.06 -18.57
CA SER A 52 -8.91 -22.73 -18.96
C SER A 52 -7.68 -22.08 -18.33
N TYR A 53 -7.62 -20.75 -18.34
CA TYR A 53 -6.52 -20.01 -17.71
C TYR A 53 -6.50 -20.19 -16.18
N LEU A 54 -7.65 -20.08 -15.51
CA LEU A 54 -7.74 -20.26 -14.06
C LEU A 54 -7.39 -21.70 -13.65
N ASN A 55 -7.76 -22.70 -14.45
CA ASN A 55 -7.38 -24.09 -14.27
C ASN A 55 -5.87 -24.29 -14.50
N HIS A 56 -5.28 -23.65 -15.51
CA HIS A 56 -3.82 -23.68 -15.74
C HIS A 56 -3.05 -23.10 -14.55
N LEU A 57 -3.52 -22.00 -13.98
CA LEU A 57 -2.90 -21.41 -12.79
C LEU A 57 -2.85 -22.39 -11.61
N VAL A 58 -3.90 -23.18 -11.41
CA VAL A 58 -3.95 -24.19 -10.34
C VAL A 58 -3.14 -25.43 -10.71
N ASN A 59 -3.45 -26.06 -11.84
CA ASN A 59 -2.93 -27.38 -12.18
C ASN A 59 -1.46 -27.34 -12.62
N SER A 60 -1.07 -26.31 -13.37
CA SER A 60 0.30 -26.22 -13.92
C SER A 60 1.21 -25.33 -13.08
N GLN A 61 0.69 -24.22 -12.53
CA GLN A 61 1.51 -23.28 -11.76
C GLN A 61 1.36 -23.43 -10.24
N ASN A 62 0.44 -24.28 -9.78
CA ASN A 62 0.20 -24.56 -8.36
C ASN A 62 0.05 -23.27 -7.52
N VAL A 63 -0.67 -22.27 -8.07
CA VAL A 63 -0.83 -20.99 -7.37
C VAL A 63 -1.76 -21.12 -6.16
N ALA A 64 -1.48 -20.34 -5.12
CA ALA A 64 -2.37 -20.25 -3.97
C ALA A 64 -3.75 -19.69 -4.35
N GLN A 65 -4.80 -20.08 -3.63
CA GLN A 65 -6.18 -19.61 -3.84
C GLN A 65 -6.29 -18.07 -3.91
N GLY A 66 -5.61 -17.34 -3.01
CA GLY A 66 -5.65 -15.87 -3.01
C GLY A 66 -5.09 -15.26 -4.30
N THR A 67 -4.12 -15.93 -4.91
CA THR A 67 -3.53 -15.57 -6.20
C THR A 67 -4.51 -15.83 -7.33
N GLN A 68 -5.15 -17.01 -7.35
CA GLN A 68 -6.20 -17.35 -8.31
C GLN A 68 -7.39 -16.38 -8.22
N ALA A 69 -7.84 -16.06 -7.00
CA ALA A 69 -8.92 -15.11 -6.77
C ALA A 69 -8.55 -13.69 -7.23
N GLN A 70 -7.31 -13.25 -7.06
CA GLN A 70 -6.84 -11.97 -7.59
C GLN A 70 -6.84 -11.95 -9.12
N ALA A 71 -6.43 -13.05 -9.76
CA ALA A 71 -6.52 -13.20 -11.22
C ALA A 71 -7.97 -13.15 -11.70
N LEU A 72 -8.87 -13.91 -11.07
CA LEU A 72 -10.30 -13.90 -11.38
C LEU A 72 -10.91 -12.49 -11.22
N ASN A 73 -10.59 -11.77 -10.15
CA ASN A 73 -11.07 -10.40 -9.94
C ASN A 73 -10.59 -9.44 -11.04
N ALA A 74 -9.34 -9.59 -11.50
CA ALA A 74 -8.80 -8.80 -12.60
C ALA A 74 -9.50 -9.10 -13.93
N LEU A 75 -9.78 -10.38 -14.23
CA LEU A 75 -10.48 -10.80 -15.44
C LEU A 75 -11.96 -10.43 -15.42
N SER A 76 -12.63 -10.61 -14.28
CA SER A 76 -14.01 -10.15 -14.10
C SER A 76 -14.11 -8.63 -14.31
N PHE A 77 -13.16 -7.85 -13.78
CA PHE A 77 -13.06 -6.41 -14.06
C PHE A 77 -12.86 -6.13 -15.56
N LEU A 78 -11.92 -6.82 -16.22
CA LEU A 78 -11.66 -6.64 -17.66
C LEU A 78 -12.93 -6.82 -18.49
N TYR A 79 -13.63 -7.94 -18.28
CA TYR A 79 -14.82 -8.29 -19.07
C TYR A 79 -16.01 -7.38 -18.77
N LYS A 80 -16.23 -7.06 -17.49
CA LYS A 80 -17.33 -6.18 -17.06
C LYS A 80 -17.11 -4.71 -17.43
N GLU A 81 -15.94 -4.16 -17.13
CA GLU A 81 -15.70 -2.72 -17.20
C GLU A 81 -15.09 -2.27 -18.53
N ILE A 82 -14.27 -3.10 -19.18
CA ILE A 82 -13.54 -2.73 -20.40
C ILE A 82 -14.20 -3.32 -21.64
N ILE A 83 -14.40 -4.64 -21.69
CA ILE A 83 -14.97 -5.34 -22.86
C ILE A 83 -16.48 -5.15 -22.97
N LYS A 84 -17.17 -4.86 -21.85
CA LYS A 84 -18.63 -4.73 -21.76
C LYS A 84 -19.38 -6.01 -22.13
N SER A 85 -18.73 -7.15 -21.93
CA SER A 85 -19.32 -8.49 -22.05
C SER A 85 -18.98 -9.23 -20.75
N PRO A 86 -19.82 -9.12 -19.70
CA PRO A 86 -19.52 -9.72 -18.41
C PRO A 86 -19.48 -11.25 -18.51
N LEU A 87 -18.55 -11.87 -17.79
CA LEU A 87 -18.44 -13.32 -17.68
C LEU A 87 -19.70 -13.90 -17.01
N SER A 88 -20.04 -15.15 -17.33
CA SER A 88 -21.15 -15.84 -16.67
C SER A 88 -20.94 -15.93 -15.16
N LEU A 89 -22.04 -15.93 -14.40
CA LEU A 89 -22.00 -16.23 -12.96
C LEU A 89 -21.68 -17.70 -12.66
N SER A 90 -21.83 -18.56 -13.67
CA SER A 90 -21.63 -20.02 -13.60
C SER A 90 -20.30 -20.48 -14.21
N LEU A 91 -19.23 -19.70 -14.06
CA LEU A 91 -17.90 -20.15 -14.52
C LEU A 91 -17.51 -21.47 -13.85
N ASP A 92 -17.21 -22.47 -14.66
CA ASP A 92 -16.83 -23.81 -14.26
C ASP A 92 -15.30 -23.96 -14.26
N PHE A 93 -14.70 -23.65 -13.11
CA PHE A 93 -13.26 -23.80 -12.90
C PHE A 93 -12.99 -24.39 -11.52
N VAL A 94 -11.84 -25.04 -11.38
CA VAL A 94 -11.39 -25.60 -10.11
C VAL A 94 -11.11 -24.46 -9.14
N LYS A 95 -12.05 -24.22 -8.24
CA LYS A 95 -11.83 -23.35 -7.09
C LYS A 95 -10.95 -24.10 -6.11
N SER A 96 -9.78 -23.55 -5.79
CA SER A 96 -9.05 -24.04 -4.63
C SER A 96 -9.89 -23.74 -3.38
N GLU A 97 -10.34 -24.77 -2.68
CA GLU A 97 -11.00 -24.61 -1.39
C GLU A 97 -9.97 -24.31 -0.31
N ARG A 98 -10.27 -23.35 0.56
CA ARG A 98 -9.41 -23.04 1.71
C ARG A 98 -10.16 -23.31 2.99
N PRO A 99 -9.60 -24.11 3.91
CA PRO A 99 -10.12 -24.12 5.27
C PRO A 99 -9.99 -22.71 5.85
N ARG A 100 -11.06 -22.21 6.48
CA ARG A 100 -11.03 -20.90 7.15
C ARG A 100 -9.90 -20.92 8.18
N LYS A 101 -8.86 -20.11 7.98
CA LYS A 101 -7.80 -19.95 8.98
C LYS A 101 -8.38 -19.20 10.17
N LEU A 102 -8.34 -19.81 11.34
CA LEU A 102 -8.61 -19.11 12.59
C LEU A 102 -7.51 -18.05 12.79
N PRO A 103 -7.86 -16.80 13.10
CA PRO A 103 -6.86 -15.79 13.45
C PRO A 103 -6.07 -16.27 14.67
N VAL A 104 -4.76 -16.47 14.51
CA VAL A 104 -3.85 -16.66 15.63
C VAL A 104 -3.35 -15.27 16.02
N VAL A 105 -3.57 -14.90 17.29
CA VAL A 105 -3.16 -13.61 17.84
C VAL A 105 -2.08 -13.84 18.89
N LEU A 106 -1.14 -12.90 18.96
CA LEU A 106 -0.07 -12.94 19.96
C LEU A 106 -0.65 -12.61 21.34
N THR A 107 -0.23 -13.38 22.34
CA THR A 107 -0.39 -13.08 23.76
C THR A 107 0.48 -11.88 24.16
N GLN A 108 0.20 -11.27 25.30
CA GLN A 108 1.01 -10.17 25.82
C GLN A 108 2.48 -10.57 26.03
N THR A 109 2.73 -11.80 26.46
CA THR A 109 4.09 -12.35 26.65
C THR A 109 4.83 -12.47 25.32
N GLU A 110 4.17 -12.99 24.28
CA GLU A 110 4.76 -13.09 22.93
C GLU A 110 5.01 -11.71 22.32
N VAL A 111 4.12 -10.74 22.54
CA VAL A 111 4.35 -9.35 22.14
C VAL A 111 5.56 -8.78 22.87
N SER A 112 5.68 -8.99 24.18
CA SER A 112 6.85 -8.55 24.94
C SER A 112 8.15 -9.15 24.39
N ALA A 113 8.16 -10.46 24.09
CA ALA A 113 9.30 -11.13 23.46
C ALA A 113 9.63 -10.50 22.10
N LEU A 114 8.64 -10.27 21.23
CA LEU A 114 8.81 -9.61 19.94
C LEU A 114 9.46 -8.23 20.08
N PHE A 115 9.02 -7.42 21.05
CA PHE A 115 9.55 -6.07 21.27
C PHE A 115 10.99 -6.08 21.82
N LYS A 116 11.42 -7.12 22.55
CA LYS A 116 12.83 -7.26 23.00
C LYS A 116 13.80 -7.40 21.83
N HIS A 117 13.36 -8.01 20.73
CA HIS A 117 14.16 -8.16 19.51
C HIS A 117 13.91 -7.04 18.49
N CYS A 118 13.15 -6.00 18.85
CA CYS A 118 12.91 -4.87 17.98
C CYS A 118 14.12 -3.94 17.94
N VAL A 119 14.62 -3.66 16.73
CA VAL A 119 15.66 -2.66 16.52
C VAL A 119 15.13 -1.28 16.92
N ALA A 120 15.89 -0.53 17.71
CA ALA A 120 15.46 0.76 18.29
C ALA A 120 14.77 1.72 17.29
N LYS A 121 15.31 1.86 16.08
CA LYS A 121 14.73 2.73 15.03
C LYS A 121 13.32 2.33 14.56
N HIS A 122 12.90 1.08 14.79
CA HIS A 122 11.59 0.55 14.41
C HIS A 122 10.65 0.39 15.61
N TYR A 123 11.12 0.66 16.84
CA TYR A 123 10.33 0.51 18.05
C TYR A 123 9.04 1.35 18.00
N LEU A 124 9.17 2.63 17.64
CA LEU A 124 8.01 3.53 17.56
C LEU A 124 6.99 3.08 16.49
N PRO A 125 7.38 2.74 15.24
CA PRO A 125 6.46 2.10 14.29
C PRO A 125 5.80 0.82 14.84
N TYR A 126 6.51 -0.05 15.55
CA TYR A 126 5.91 -1.25 16.17
C TYR A 126 4.87 -0.85 17.21
N GLY A 127 5.19 0.12 18.05
CA GLY A 127 4.29 0.66 19.06
C GLY A 127 2.99 1.19 18.45
N LEU A 128 3.06 1.93 17.35
CA LEU A 128 1.86 2.44 16.66
C LEU A 128 1.03 1.34 15.98
N LEU A 129 1.69 0.32 15.42
CA LEU A 129 0.99 -0.84 14.85
C LEU A 129 0.23 -1.61 15.94
N TYR A 130 0.86 -1.83 17.09
CA TYR A 130 0.31 -2.62 18.19
C TYR A 130 -0.66 -1.81 19.07
N GLY A 131 -0.18 -0.72 19.68
CA GLY A 131 -0.93 0.07 20.66
C GLY A 131 -2.02 0.95 20.05
N SER A 132 -1.87 1.39 18.81
CA SER A 132 -2.86 2.22 18.11
C SER A 132 -3.63 1.48 17.01
N GLY A 133 -3.36 0.19 16.79
CA GLY A 133 -4.05 -0.63 15.78
C GLY A 133 -3.97 -0.07 14.35
N MET A 134 -2.91 0.69 14.04
CA MET A 134 -2.72 1.30 12.73
C MET A 134 -2.29 0.24 11.71
N ARG A 135 -2.69 0.43 10.44
CA ARG A 135 -2.14 -0.39 9.34
C ARG A 135 -0.75 0.10 8.97
N LEU A 136 0.07 -0.80 8.43
CA LEU A 136 1.43 -0.48 7.96
C LEU A 136 1.51 0.82 7.15
N MET A 137 0.68 0.96 6.12
CA MET A 137 0.71 2.16 5.28
C MET A 137 0.17 3.41 5.96
N GLU A 138 -0.67 3.27 6.97
CA GLU A 138 -1.16 4.40 7.76
C GLU A 138 -0.05 4.92 8.68
N VAL A 139 0.73 4.01 9.30
CA VAL A 139 1.93 4.36 10.07
C VAL A 139 2.94 5.08 9.17
N LEU A 140 3.32 4.47 8.04
CA LEU A 140 4.36 5.03 7.18
C LEU A 140 3.98 6.38 6.55
N ARG A 141 2.70 6.60 6.28
CA ARG A 141 2.21 7.85 5.67
C ARG A 141 1.80 8.90 6.69
N LEU A 142 1.86 8.59 7.99
CA LEU A 142 1.50 9.49 9.07
C LEU A 142 2.26 10.82 8.94
N ARG A 143 1.54 11.94 9.00
CA ARG A 143 2.13 13.28 9.01
C ARG A 143 2.21 13.81 10.43
N VAL A 144 3.11 14.76 10.66
CA VAL A 144 3.29 15.36 12.00
C VAL A 144 2.00 16.02 12.50
N HIS A 145 1.26 16.73 11.64
CA HIS A 145 0.02 17.42 12.02
C HIS A 145 -1.19 16.50 12.28
N ASP A 146 -1.07 15.21 11.94
CA ASP A 146 -2.13 14.23 12.15
C ASP A 146 -2.17 13.73 13.60
N ILE A 147 -1.11 13.99 14.38
CA ILE A 147 -0.98 13.59 15.77
C ILE A 147 -1.55 14.70 16.65
N ASP A 148 -2.50 14.33 17.50
CA ASP A 148 -3.11 15.22 18.48
C ASP A 148 -2.73 14.74 19.88
N PHE A 149 -1.79 15.45 20.51
CA PHE A 149 -1.28 15.11 21.84
C PHE A 149 -2.24 15.51 22.96
N ASP A 150 -3.12 16.48 22.72
CA ASP A 150 -4.07 16.94 23.74
C ASP A 150 -5.21 15.93 23.86
N TYR A 151 -5.70 15.43 22.73
CA TYR A 151 -6.74 14.39 22.69
C TYR A 151 -6.19 12.96 22.70
N ASN A 152 -4.87 12.78 22.77
CA ASN A 152 -4.19 11.48 22.65
C ASN A 152 -4.77 10.63 21.50
N CYS A 153 -4.81 11.21 20.30
CA CYS A 153 -5.35 10.53 19.14
C CYS A 153 -4.56 10.82 17.87
N ILE A 154 -4.73 9.96 16.87
CA ILE A 154 -4.14 10.11 15.55
C ILE A 154 -5.24 10.11 14.50
N ARG A 155 -5.25 11.14 13.66
CA ARG A 155 -6.15 11.26 12.51
C ARG A 155 -5.59 10.48 11.32
N ILE A 156 -6.34 9.50 10.85
CA ILE A 156 -5.99 8.70 9.67
C ILE A 156 -6.81 9.19 8.49
N TRP A 157 -6.11 9.73 7.49
CA TRP A 157 -6.68 10.18 6.23
C TRP A 157 -6.48 9.15 5.13
N ASP A 158 -7.44 9.07 4.21
CA ASP A 158 -7.37 8.22 3.01
C ASP A 158 -7.01 6.75 3.32
N GLY A 159 -7.59 6.20 4.39
CA GLY A 159 -7.47 4.79 4.74
C GLY A 159 -8.01 3.86 3.65
N LYS A 160 -7.89 2.55 3.83
CA LYS A 160 -8.37 1.56 2.83
C LYS A 160 -9.82 1.85 2.44
N GLY A 161 -10.05 2.08 1.14
CA GLY A 161 -11.37 2.45 0.60
C GLY A 161 -11.74 3.93 0.73
N GLY A 162 -10.77 4.82 0.99
CA GLY A 162 -11.00 6.26 1.15
C GLY A 162 -11.67 6.64 2.48
N LYS A 163 -11.61 5.76 3.48
CA LYS A 163 -12.25 6.00 4.79
C LYS A 163 -11.29 6.71 5.73
N ASN A 164 -11.74 7.85 6.27
CA ASN A 164 -11.06 8.55 7.35
C ASN A 164 -11.47 7.93 8.69
N ARG A 165 -10.55 7.88 9.65
CA ARG A 165 -10.86 7.48 11.03
C ARG A 165 -9.90 8.10 12.02
N VAL A 166 -10.29 8.13 13.29
CA VAL A 166 -9.41 8.47 14.40
C VAL A 166 -9.03 7.18 15.12
N VAL A 167 -7.77 7.07 15.55
CA VAL A 167 -7.29 5.98 16.42
C VAL A 167 -6.75 6.55 17.72
N THR A 168 -6.82 5.78 18.79
CA THR A 168 -6.25 6.14 20.10
C THR A 168 -4.73 6.10 20.04
N LEU A 169 -4.07 7.10 20.62
CA LEU A 169 -2.63 7.12 20.81
C LEU A 169 -2.29 6.57 22.19
N ALA A 170 -1.44 5.53 22.22
CA ALA A 170 -0.84 5.06 23.46
C ALA A 170 0.09 6.16 24.02
N VAL A 171 -0.24 6.66 25.22
CA VAL A 171 0.45 7.82 25.85
C VAL A 171 1.92 7.55 26.09
N GLU A 172 2.29 6.28 26.28
CA GLU A 172 3.65 5.78 26.47
C GLU A 172 4.55 6.06 25.25
N LEU A 173 3.97 6.23 24.05
CA LEU A 173 4.69 6.55 22.83
C LEU A 173 4.97 8.05 22.69
N THR A 174 4.34 8.90 23.49
CA THR A 174 4.45 10.37 23.39
C THR A 174 5.89 10.88 23.44
N PRO A 175 6.77 10.44 24.39
CA PRO A 175 8.15 10.90 24.41
C PRO A 175 8.89 10.57 23.11
N GLN A 176 8.72 9.33 22.61
CA GLN A 176 9.35 8.89 21.36
C GLN A 176 8.80 9.63 20.14
N LEU A 177 7.49 9.94 20.11
CA LEU A 177 6.88 10.75 19.06
C LEU A 177 7.47 12.16 19.05
N ARG A 178 7.64 12.80 20.21
CA ARG A 178 8.25 14.13 20.29
C ARG A 178 9.70 14.12 19.79
N SER A 179 10.50 13.14 20.18
CA SER A 179 11.87 12.96 19.66
C SER A 179 11.88 12.70 18.16
N GLN A 180 10.96 11.89 17.65
CA GLN A 180 10.84 11.62 16.21
C GLN A 180 10.46 12.90 15.44
N ILE A 181 9.57 13.74 15.97
CA ILE A 181 9.20 15.02 15.36
C ILE A 181 10.42 15.96 15.31
N GLN A 182 11.24 16.01 16.35
CA GLN A 182 12.49 16.79 16.35
C GLN A 182 13.48 16.31 15.28
N LEU A 183 13.59 14.99 15.07
CA LEU A 183 14.39 14.42 14.00
C LEU A 183 13.85 14.84 12.61
N VAL A 184 12.54 14.80 12.42
CA VAL A 184 11.90 15.23 11.18
C VAL A 184 12.11 16.73 10.93
N ASP A 185 12.04 17.56 11.96
CA ASP A 185 12.36 18.99 11.84
C ASP A 185 13.81 19.21 11.43
N SER A 186 14.75 18.47 12.04
CA SER A 186 16.16 18.52 11.64
C SER A 186 16.38 18.16 10.17
N TYR A 187 15.68 17.14 9.66
CA TYR A 187 15.70 16.81 8.23
C TYR A 187 15.08 17.91 7.37
N LEU A 188 13.97 18.50 7.80
CA LEU A 188 13.33 19.60 7.08
C LEU A 188 14.25 20.81 6.98
N GLN A 189 14.93 21.21 8.07
CA GLN A 189 15.87 22.33 8.04
C GLN A 189 17.03 22.09 7.07
N LEU A 190 17.52 20.85 6.96
CA LEU A 190 18.52 20.47 5.95
C LEU A 190 17.96 20.52 4.53
N ASP A 191 16.75 20.01 4.33
CA ASP A 191 16.08 19.98 3.03
C ASP A 191 15.78 21.38 2.51
N LEU A 192 15.37 22.30 3.38
CA LEU A 192 15.07 23.69 3.02
C LEU A 192 16.31 24.45 2.53
N LYS A 193 17.51 24.04 2.94
CA LYS A 193 18.78 24.59 2.43
C LYS A 193 19.14 24.08 1.04
N ASN A 194 18.51 22.99 0.58
CA ASN A 194 18.74 22.45 -0.76
C ASN A 194 17.86 23.17 -1.79
N PRO A 195 18.44 23.91 -2.76
CA PRO A 195 17.65 24.66 -3.75
C PRO A 195 16.79 23.77 -4.66
N LEU A 196 17.14 22.48 -4.80
CA LEU A 196 16.40 21.52 -5.61
C LEU A 196 15.21 20.90 -4.84
N TYR A 197 15.14 21.08 -3.51
CA TYR A 197 14.08 20.50 -2.70
C TYR A 197 12.73 21.17 -3.00
N SER A 198 11.74 20.34 -3.33
CA SER A 198 10.41 20.77 -3.75
C SER A 198 9.32 20.60 -2.69
N GLY A 199 9.68 20.33 -1.43
CA GLY A 199 8.73 20.05 -0.33
C GLY A 199 8.28 18.59 -0.25
N ALA A 200 7.48 18.25 0.76
CA ALA A 200 6.80 16.98 0.87
C ALA A 200 5.74 16.79 -0.23
N TYR A 201 5.41 15.53 -0.57
CA TYR A 201 4.28 15.24 -1.47
C TYR A 201 2.95 15.69 -0.84
N MET A 202 2.14 16.44 -1.60
CA MET A 202 0.76 16.79 -1.25
C MET A 202 -0.20 16.25 -2.33
N PRO A 203 -1.30 15.58 -1.93
CA PRO A 203 -2.18 14.91 -2.88
C PRO A 203 -3.02 15.89 -3.71
N HIS A 204 -3.25 15.52 -4.97
CA HIS A 204 -4.19 16.20 -5.89
C HIS A 204 -3.97 17.72 -5.99
N LEU A 205 -5.05 18.49 -5.87
CA LEU A 205 -5.05 19.95 -5.96
C LEU A 205 -4.69 20.65 -4.64
N LEU A 206 -4.46 19.91 -3.54
CA LEU A 206 -4.04 20.53 -2.27
C LEU A 206 -2.73 21.30 -2.43
N ARG A 207 -1.83 20.82 -3.30
CA ARG A 207 -0.60 21.57 -3.62
C ARG A 207 -0.83 22.92 -4.27
N LYS A 208 -1.93 23.09 -5.02
CA LYS A 208 -2.30 24.38 -5.61
C LYS A 208 -3.01 25.27 -4.59
N LYS A 209 -3.86 24.68 -3.75
CA LYS A 209 -4.59 25.39 -2.70
C LYS A 209 -3.68 25.90 -1.58
N TYR A 210 -2.65 25.12 -1.22
CA TYR A 210 -1.77 25.39 -0.10
C TYR A 210 -0.28 25.29 -0.50
N PRO A 211 0.22 26.18 -1.39
CA PRO A 211 1.51 26.02 -2.05
C PRO A 211 2.71 25.91 -1.10
N ASN A 212 2.64 26.56 0.06
CA ASN A 212 3.75 26.60 1.03
C ASN A 212 3.66 25.52 2.13
N HIS A 213 2.54 24.79 2.21
CA HIS A 213 2.31 23.86 3.32
C HIS A 213 3.22 22.62 3.26
N ASN A 214 3.63 22.20 2.06
CA ASN A 214 4.55 21.06 1.91
C ASN A 214 5.98 21.32 2.44
N ARG A 215 6.32 22.56 2.77
CA ARG A 215 7.59 22.96 3.40
C ARG A 215 7.46 23.17 4.90
N GLN A 216 6.28 22.96 5.48
CA GLN A 216 6.05 23.07 6.91
C GLN A 216 6.26 21.72 7.59
N LEU A 217 6.66 21.76 8.87
CA LEU A 217 6.90 20.57 9.69
C LEU A 217 5.66 19.67 9.75
N GLY A 218 4.47 20.26 9.95
CA GLY A 218 3.20 19.55 10.02
C GLY A 218 2.97 18.58 8.86
N TRP A 219 3.36 18.96 7.64
CA TRP A 219 3.17 18.15 6.43
C TRP A 219 4.27 17.12 6.16
N GLN A 220 5.35 17.10 6.93
CA GLN A 220 6.38 16.10 6.76
C GLN A 220 5.90 14.72 7.23
N TYR A 221 6.41 13.66 6.59
CA TYR A 221 6.17 12.30 7.06
C TYR A 221 6.87 12.09 8.40
N LEU A 222 6.17 11.53 9.38
CA LEU A 222 6.77 11.21 10.69
C LEU A 222 7.92 10.21 10.53
N PHE A 223 7.74 9.19 9.70
CA PHE A 223 8.78 8.20 9.37
C PHE A 223 9.41 8.50 8.01
N SER A 224 10.10 9.63 7.92
CA SER A 224 10.76 10.08 6.69
C SER A 224 11.99 9.23 6.33
N SER A 225 12.16 8.96 5.04
CA SER A 225 13.38 8.39 4.46
C SER A 225 14.60 9.24 4.83
N HIS A 226 15.75 8.61 5.04
CA HIS A 226 17.02 9.31 5.28
C HIS A 226 17.52 10.07 4.04
N LYS A 227 17.12 9.64 2.83
CA LYS A 227 17.55 10.25 1.56
C LYS A 227 16.38 10.91 0.84
N LEU A 228 16.68 12.02 0.17
CA LEU A 228 15.81 12.60 -0.85
C LEU A 228 15.74 11.68 -2.07
N SER A 229 14.59 11.69 -2.74
CA SER A 229 14.33 10.89 -3.93
C SER A 229 13.52 11.69 -4.95
N ILE A 230 13.68 11.37 -6.23
CA ILE A 230 12.87 11.94 -7.29
C ILE A 230 11.50 11.25 -7.26
N ASP A 231 10.43 12.04 -7.12
CA ASP A 231 9.07 11.54 -7.24
C ASP A 231 8.84 10.96 -8.65
N PRO A 232 8.48 9.68 -8.80
CA PRO A 232 8.24 9.08 -10.10
C PRO A 232 7.15 9.79 -10.91
N GLU A 233 6.19 10.44 -10.24
CA GLU A 233 5.06 11.12 -10.87
C GLU A 233 5.40 12.58 -11.20
N SER A 234 5.79 13.40 -10.21
CA SER A 234 6.04 14.83 -10.44
C SER A 234 7.46 15.16 -10.91
N LYS A 235 8.38 14.19 -10.92
CA LYS A 235 9.82 14.36 -11.22
C LYS A 235 10.56 15.36 -10.35
N GLN A 236 9.98 15.71 -9.20
CA GLN A 236 10.57 16.66 -8.26
C GLN A 236 11.35 15.94 -7.17
N LEU A 237 12.42 16.57 -6.69
CA LEU A 237 13.21 16.07 -5.57
C LEU A 237 12.48 16.33 -4.25
N ARG A 238 12.16 15.26 -3.51
CA ARG A 238 11.34 15.31 -2.29
C ARG A 238 11.84 14.30 -1.26
N ARG A 239 11.45 14.50 0.00
CA ARG A 239 11.59 13.48 1.05
C ARG A 239 10.30 12.67 1.14
N HIS A 240 10.42 11.37 0.91
CA HIS A 240 9.31 10.43 1.08
C HIS A 240 9.40 9.73 2.44
N HIS A 241 8.38 8.94 2.81
CA HIS A 241 8.50 8.02 3.95
C HIS A 241 9.46 6.86 3.65
N ILE A 242 9.90 6.15 4.70
CA ILE A 242 10.72 4.93 4.58
C ILE A 242 10.00 3.82 3.78
N ASP A 243 10.75 2.92 3.15
CA ASP A 243 10.20 1.79 2.41
C ASP A 243 9.55 0.78 3.38
N GLU A 244 8.32 0.37 3.07
CA GLU A 244 7.52 -0.58 3.85
C GLU A 244 8.21 -1.93 4.07
N LYS A 245 9.03 -2.38 3.12
CA LYS A 245 9.81 -3.61 3.22
C LYS A 245 10.83 -3.56 4.33
N GLN A 246 11.35 -2.38 4.69
CA GLN A 246 12.29 -2.25 5.80
C GLN A 246 11.62 -2.64 7.11
N LEU A 247 10.40 -2.13 7.34
CA LEU A 247 9.63 -2.42 8.54
C LEU A 247 9.12 -3.87 8.55
N GLN A 248 8.61 -4.38 7.42
CA GLN A 248 8.16 -5.77 7.31
C GLN A 248 9.29 -6.78 7.58
N ARG A 249 10.49 -6.54 7.03
CA ARG A 249 11.66 -7.39 7.27
C ARG A 249 12.10 -7.33 8.73
N ALA A 250 12.06 -6.14 9.34
CA ALA A 250 12.36 -6.00 10.76
C ALA A 250 11.37 -6.80 11.62
N VAL A 251 10.06 -6.70 11.36
CA VAL A 251 9.03 -7.46 12.11
C VAL A 251 9.25 -8.95 11.93
N LYS A 252 9.50 -9.41 10.70
CA LYS A 252 9.76 -10.82 10.42
C LYS A 252 11.01 -11.33 11.13
N LYS A 253 12.07 -10.52 11.19
CA LYS A 253 13.31 -10.88 11.89
C LYS A 253 13.10 -10.94 13.40
N ALA A 254 12.48 -9.92 13.99
CA ALA A 254 12.15 -9.90 15.41
C ALA A 254 11.25 -11.09 15.81
N ALA A 255 10.29 -11.46 14.97
CA ALA A 255 9.40 -12.60 15.20
C ALA A 255 10.08 -13.96 15.05
N PHE A 256 11.22 -14.03 14.33
CA PHE A 256 12.03 -15.24 14.23
C PHE A 256 12.97 -15.38 15.42
N ASP A 257 13.43 -14.26 15.98
CA ASP A 257 14.38 -14.23 17.10
C ASP A 257 13.71 -14.33 18.47
N ALA A 258 12.41 -14.00 18.57
CA ALA A 258 11.59 -14.08 19.78
C ALA A 258 11.03 -15.49 20.01
#